data_AF-C3ZP84-F1
#
_entry.id   AF-C3ZP84-F1
#
_cell.length_a   1.000
_cell.length_b   1.000
_cell.length_c   1.000
_cell.angle_alpha   90.00
_cell.angle_beta   90.00
_cell.angle_gamma   90.00
#
_symmetry.space_group_name_H-M   'P 1'
#
loop_
_entity.id
_entity.type
_entity.pdbx_description
1 polymer ?
#
loop_
_entity_poly.entity_id
_entity_poly.type
_entity_poly.pdbx_seq_one_letter_code
_entity_poly.pdbx_strand_id
1 'polypeptide(L)'
;LDFNSLTHVKQTWFSGLKNLRVVTLSNNKIARMDAGCFMDLGLLEVLHLQNNHLQTIDPGWFTGLYNLKEFYLELNNIVAIPPGVFQ
;
A
#
# COMPACT_ATOMS: atom_id res chain seq x y z
N LEU A 1 11.46 -3.23 -0.48
CA LEU A 1 11.50 -2.79 -1.91
C LEU A 1 11.57 -1.27 -1.98
N ASP A 2 12.19 -0.67 -0.98
CA ASP A 2 12.40 0.76 -0.81
C ASP A 2 13.56 1.24 -1.69
N PHE A 3 13.62 2.56 -1.93
CA PHE A 3 14.70 3.21 -2.71
C PHE A 3 14.90 2.60 -4.10
N ASN A 4 13.80 2.45 -4.84
CA ASN A 4 13.79 1.91 -6.18
C ASN A 4 13.06 2.87 -7.15
N SER A 5 12.85 2.42 -8.39
CA SER A 5 12.08 3.16 -9.41
C SER A 5 10.76 2.47 -9.75
N LEU A 6 10.14 1.79 -8.77
CA LEU A 6 8.85 1.13 -8.98
C LEU A 6 7.78 2.18 -9.24
N THR A 7 6.96 1.98 -10.28
CA THR A 7 5.90 2.91 -10.67
C THR A 7 4.50 2.37 -10.42
N HIS A 8 4.37 1.06 -10.26
CA HIS A 8 3.11 0.37 -10.15
C HIS A 8 3.22 -0.89 -9.30
N VAL A 9 2.37 -1.03 -8.28
CA VAL A 9 2.30 -2.22 -7.42
C VAL A 9 1.26 -3.19 -7.98
N LYS A 10 1.71 -4.39 -8.37
CA LYS A 10 0.85 -5.41 -8.97
C LYS A 10 0.24 -6.33 -7.94
N GLN A 11 -0.95 -6.85 -8.24
CA GLN A 11 -1.63 -7.80 -7.36
C GLN A 11 -0.81 -9.07 -7.07
N THR A 12 -0.01 -9.50 -8.03
CA THR A 12 0.75 -10.75 -7.94
C THR A 12 2.01 -10.69 -7.08
N TRP A 13 2.50 -9.50 -6.72
CA TRP A 13 3.79 -9.37 -6.04
C TRP A 13 3.84 -9.99 -4.64
N PHE A 14 2.70 -9.95 -3.94
CA PHE A 14 2.60 -10.39 -2.56
C PHE A 14 1.72 -11.63 -2.37
N SER A 15 1.32 -12.27 -3.47
CA SER A 15 0.45 -13.43 -3.42
C SER A 15 1.10 -14.57 -2.63
N GLY A 16 0.32 -15.16 -1.71
CA GLY A 16 0.75 -16.25 -0.85
C GLY A 16 1.68 -15.87 0.32
N LEU A 17 2.09 -14.61 0.45
CA LEU A 17 3.01 -14.15 1.53
C LEU A 17 2.28 -13.87 2.86
N LYS A 18 1.48 -14.84 3.32
CA LYS A 18 0.51 -14.70 4.42
C LYS A 18 1.08 -14.32 5.79
N ASN A 19 2.39 -14.49 5.98
CA ASN A 19 3.08 -14.24 7.25
C ASN A 19 3.83 -12.89 7.28
N LEU A 20 3.73 -12.07 6.24
CA LEU A 20 4.35 -10.74 6.25
C LEU A 20 3.68 -9.85 7.30
N ARG A 21 4.50 -9.21 8.14
CA ARG A 21 4.07 -8.21 9.13
C ARG A 21 4.40 -6.78 8.74
N VAL A 22 5.43 -6.59 7.91
CA VAL A 22 5.89 -5.27 7.46
C VAL A 22 6.16 -5.31 5.96
N VAL A 23 5.63 -4.33 5.23
CA VAL A 23 5.94 -4.11 3.82
C VAL A 23 6.47 -2.69 3.66
N THR A 24 7.67 -2.58 3.08
CA THR A 24 8.27 -1.29 2.75
C THR A 24 8.44 -1.09 1.25
N LEU A 25 7.76 -0.05 0.76
CA LEU A 25 7.72 0.42 -0.63
C LEU A 25 8.04 1.93 -0.71
N SER A 26 8.58 2.49 0.38
CA SER A 26 8.89 3.92 0.47
C SER A 26 10.00 4.32 -0.51
N ASN A 27 10.07 5.61 -0.83
CA ASN A 27 11.11 6.17 -1.72
C ASN A 27 11.12 5.48 -3.10
N ASN A 28 9.95 5.43 -3.75
CA ASN A 28 9.78 4.92 -5.10
C ASN A 28 9.05 5.95 -5.97
N LYS A 29 8.60 5.55 -7.16
CA LYS A 29 7.84 6.38 -8.10
C LYS A 29 6.39 5.88 -8.25
N ILE A 30 5.85 5.23 -7.23
CA ILE A 30 4.57 4.52 -7.31
C ILE A 30 3.46 5.55 -7.49
N ALA A 31 2.77 5.46 -8.62
CA ALA A 31 1.61 6.30 -8.92
C ALA A 31 0.31 5.48 -9.05
N ARG A 32 0.43 4.14 -9.10
CA ARG A 32 -0.69 3.21 -9.32
C ARG A 32 -0.49 1.95 -8.48
N MET A 33 -1.58 1.41 -7.95
CA MET A 33 -1.59 0.09 -7.32
C MET A 33 -2.85 -0.65 -7.72
N ASP A 34 -2.75 -1.95 -7.96
CA ASP A 34 -3.91 -2.79 -8.25
C ASP A 34 -4.81 -2.90 -7.01
N ALA A 35 -6.12 -3.01 -7.23
CA ALA A 35 -7.05 -3.39 -6.17
C ALA A 35 -6.69 -4.78 -5.64
N GLY A 36 -6.73 -4.95 -4.32
CA GLY A 36 -6.38 -6.22 -3.67
C GLY A 36 -4.91 -6.61 -3.77
N CYS A 37 -4.00 -5.67 -4.07
CA CYS A 37 -2.57 -6.00 -4.17
C CYS A 37 -1.92 -6.51 -2.89
N PHE A 38 -2.62 -6.36 -1.76
CA PHE A 38 -2.24 -6.91 -0.47
C PHE A 38 -3.25 -7.93 0.09
N MET A 39 -4.12 -8.52 -0.74
CA MET A 39 -5.26 -9.32 -0.25
C MET A 39 -4.87 -10.55 0.61
N ASP A 40 -3.69 -11.11 0.36
CA ASP A 40 -3.19 -12.27 1.11
C ASP A 40 -2.46 -11.87 2.40
N LEU A 41 -2.24 -10.57 2.64
CA LEU A 41 -1.42 -10.06 3.73
C LEU A 41 -2.23 -9.81 5.01
N GLY A 42 -3.01 -10.81 5.42
CA GLY A 42 -3.89 -10.73 6.59
C GLY A 42 -3.19 -10.45 7.92
N LEU A 43 -1.88 -10.72 8.03
CA LEU A 43 -1.06 -10.46 9.22
C LEU A 43 -0.20 -9.19 9.10
N LEU A 44 -0.38 -8.40 8.04
CA LEU A 44 0.38 -7.17 7.87
C LEU A 44 -0.03 -6.15 8.93
N GLU A 45 0.96 -5.57 9.61
CA GLU A 45 0.78 -4.58 10.66
C GLU A 45 1.25 -3.20 10.22
N VAL A 46 2.30 -3.13 9.39
CA VAL A 46 2.91 -1.86 8.96
C VAL A 46 3.09 -1.83 7.44
N LEU A 47 2.59 -0.77 6.82
CA LEU A 47 2.76 -0.50 5.39
C LEU A 47 3.38 0.89 5.17
N HIS A 48 4.57 0.90 4.57
CA HIS A 48 5.29 2.13 4.20
C HIS A 48 5.14 2.43 2.72
N LEU A 49 4.40 3.50 2.39
CA LEU A 49 4.24 4.06 1.04
C LEU A 49 4.70 5.52 0.95
N GLN A 50 5.32 6.07 2.00
CA GLN A 50 5.80 7.45 2.01
C GLN A 50 6.85 7.71 0.94
N ASN A 51 6.92 8.95 0.45
CA ASN A 51 7.78 9.38 -0.64
C ASN A 51 7.55 8.59 -1.94
N ASN A 52 6.32 8.68 -2.45
CA ASN A 52 5.87 8.12 -3.72
C ASN A 52 5.02 9.16 -4.48
N HIS A 53 4.32 8.76 -5.53
CA HIS A 53 3.60 9.65 -6.43
C HIS A 53 2.08 9.39 -6.43
N LEU A 54 1.53 8.77 -5.38
CA LEU A 54 0.10 8.49 -5.28
C LEU A 54 -0.69 9.79 -5.24
N GLN A 55 -1.77 9.87 -6.03
CA GLN A 55 -2.63 11.06 -6.12
C GLN A 55 -3.99 10.88 -5.45
N THR A 56 -4.42 9.63 -5.32
CA THR A 56 -5.68 9.22 -4.72
C THR A 56 -5.43 8.09 -3.74
N ILE A 57 -6.45 7.77 -2.95
CA ILE A 57 -6.47 6.54 -2.16
C ILE A 57 -7.67 5.70 -2.64
N ASP A 58 -7.42 4.45 -3.00
CA ASP A 58 -8.47 3.50 -3.35
C ASP A 58 -8.73 2.56 -2.15
N PRO A 59 -9.97 2.49 -1.63
CA PRO A 59 -10.34 1.52 -0.59
C PRO A 59 -9.97 0.08 -0.94
N GLY A 60 -9.99 -0.28 -2.23
CA GLY A 60 -9.64 -1.59 -2.73
C GLY A 60 -8.19 -2.00 -2.43
N TRP A 61 -7.27 -1.05 -2.19
CA TRP A 61 -5.88 -1.35 -1.81
C TRP A 61 -5.78 -2.01 -0.43
N PHE A 62 -6.72 -1.73 0.47
CA PHE A 62 -6.72 -2.24 1.86
C PHE A 62 -7.48 -3.55 2.03
N THR A 63 -8.06 -4.07 0.95
CA THR A 63 -8.71 -5.39 0.96
C THR A 63 -7.74 -6.44 1.51
N GLY A 64 -8.15 -7.16 2.56
CA GLY A 64 -7.37 -8.22 3.20
C GLY A 64 -6.40 -7.76 4.30
N LEU A 65 -6.21 -6.45 4.50
CA LEU A 65 -5.30 -5.89 5.51
C LEU A 65 -5.92 -5.82 6.92
N TYR A 66 -6.46 -6.94 7.42
CA TYR A 66 -7.25 -6.98 8.66
C TYR A 66 -6.49 -6.60 9.95
N ASN A 67 -5.16 -6.70 9.94
CA ASN A 67 -4.32 -6.42 11.11
C ASN A 67 -3.47 -5.15 10.94
N LEU A 68 -3.75 -4.31 9.94
CA LEU A 68 -2.96 -3.11 9.69
C LEU A 68 -3.15 -2.10 10.82
N LYS A 69 -2.03 -1.68 11.41
CA LYS A 69 -1.99 -0.73 12.54
C LYS A 69 -1.38 0.60 12.12
N GLU A 70 -0.36 0.53 11.26
CA GLU A 70 0.42 1.69 10.85
C GLU A 70 0.47 1.75 9.33
N PHE A 71 0.11 2.91 8.80
CA PHE A 71 0.09 3.16 7.38
C PHE A 71 0.62 4.56 7.06
N TYR A 72 1.75 4.59 6.36
CA TYR A 72 2.50 5.81 6.09
C TYR A 72 2.34 6.22 4.63
N LEU A 73 1.83 7.43 4.42
CA LEU A 73 1.52 8.02 3.11
C LEU A 73 2.12 9.41 2.90
N GLU A 74 2.88 9.90 3.86
CA GLU A 74 3.51 11.22 3.81
C GLU A 74 4.36 11.37 2.53
N LEU A 75 4.51 12.59 2.04
CA LEU A 75 5.30 12.86 0.83
C LEU A 75 4.77 12.09 -0.40
N ASN A 76 3.44 11.93 -0.51
CA ASN A 76 2.75 11.62 -1.77
C ASN A 76 2.04 12.88 -2.29
N ASN A 77 1.33 12.76 -3.42
CA ASN A 77 0.56 13.83 -4.06
C ASN A 77 -0.94 13.70 -3.79
N ILE A 78 -1.33 13.14 -2.63
CA ILE A 78 -2.72 12.82 -2.31
C ILE A 78 -3.47 14.14 -2.06
N VAL A 79 -4.47 14.41 -2.89
CA VAL A 79 -5.24 15.67 -2.83
C VAL A 79 -6.44 15.56 -1.90
N ALA A 80 -7.00 14.36 -1.76
CA ALA A 80 -8.14 14.09 -0.91
C ALA A 80 -8.14 12.64 -0.43
N ILE A 81 -8.74 12.42 0.74
CA ILE A 81 -9.01 11.09 1.28
C ILE A 81 -10.51 10.83 1.06
N PRO A 82 -10.89 9.85 0.23
CA PRO A 82 -12.29 9.49 0.07
C PRO A 82 -12.93 9.04 1.40
N PRO A 83 -14.23 9.31 1.59
CA PRO A 83 -14.93 8.81 2.77
C PRO A 83 -14.94 7.27 2.77
N GLY A 84 -14.78 6.67 3.95
CA GLY A 84 -14.88 5.23 4.14
C GLY A 84 -13.63 4.41 3.83
N VAL A 85 -12.48 5.05 3.56
CA VAL A 85 -11.21 4.37 3.30
C VAL A 85 -10.62 3.64 4.52
N PHE A 86 -10.91 4.12 5.74
CA PHE A 86 -10.32 3.61 7.00
C PHE A 86 -11.37 2.96 7.93
N GLN A 87 -12.24 2.10 7.41
CA GLN A 87 -13.27 1.42 8.21
C GLN A 87 -12.87 0.02 8.66
#